data_AF-A0A9J6F7R3-F1
#
_entry.id   AF-A0A9J6F7R3-F1
#
_cell.length_a   1.000
_cell.length_b   1.000
_cell.length_c   1.000
_cell.angle_alpha   90.00
_cell.angle_beta   90.00
_cell.angle_gamma   90.00
#
_symmetry.space_group_name_H-M   'P 1'
#
loop_
_entity.id
_entity.type
_entity.pdbx_description
1 polymer ?
#
loop_
_entity_poly.entity_id
_entity_poly.type
_entity_poly.pdbx_seq_one_letter_code
_entity_poly.pdbx_strand_id
1 'polypeptide(L)'
;MIEALREKPLLDLLQSVGSWPVITPDWTEEGFDWLNLTAIMRRHSNDILFAQWVSADSKNSTVNVIHLDQTETGLPSRDYYIRGTQQVEAYLRFMVSVAQLLGANETTAMRDMEDALMLEAKLTNLTEPSEFRRNFTAMYNKWTVEELQAEDPSGWYRSQLCWLYSISVHILRTGYARQPVSQENREAPTP
;
A
#
# COMPACT_ATOMS: atom_id res chain seq x y z
N MET A 1 -3.62 13.70 -30.26
CA MET A 1 -2.16 13.71 -30.02
C MET A 1 -1.83 13.03 -28.69
N ILE A 2 -2.29 11.77 -28.54
CA ILE A 2 -1.92 10.82 -27.48
C ILE A 2 -1.60 9.48 -28.17
N GLU A 3 -2.41 9.11 -29.17
CA GLU A 3 -2.18 7.99 -30.09
C GLU A 3 -0.83 8.02 -30.81
N ALA A 4 -0.22 9.19 -30.99
CA ALA A 4 1.10 9.33 -31.60
C ALA A 4 2.25 8.88 -30.67
N LEU A 5 2.05 8.98 -29.35
CA LEU A 5 3.03 8.56 -28.34
C LEU A 5 2.94 7.05 -28.05
N ARG A 6 1.76 6.48 -28.26
CA ARG A 6 1.44 5.06 -28.01
C ARG A 6 1.89 4.62 -26.60
N GLU A 7 2.51 3.46 -26.47
CA GLU A 7 3.00 2.86 -25.22
C GLU A 7 4.28 3.50 -24.66
N LYS A 8 4.98 4.36 -25.42
CA LYS A 8 6.30 4.89 -25.02
C LYS A 8 6.34 5.56 -23.66
N PRO A 9 5.41 6.47 -23.29
CA PRO A 9 5.46 7.12 -21.98
C PRO A 9 5.35 6.13 -20.82
N LEU A 10 4.58 5.05 -21.01
CA LEU A 10 4.45 3.99 -20.02
C LEU A 10 5.73 3.17 -19.94
N LEU A 11 6.30 2.76 -21.07
CA LEU A 11 7.55 2.00 -21.10
C LEU A 11 8.72 2.78 -20.49
N ASP A 12 8.82 4.09 -20.77
CA ASP A 12 9.85 4.97 -20.20
C ASP A 12 9.69 5.06 -18.67
N LEU A 13 8.45 5.18 -18.17
CA LEU A 13 8.17 5.16 -16.74
C LEU A 13 8.56 3.82 -16.11
N LEU A 14 8.17 2.70 -16.72
CA LEU A 14 8.51 1.36 -16.23
C LEU A 14 10.03 1.18 -16.15
N GLN A 15 10.78 1.58 -17.19
CA GLN A 15 12.24 1.53 -17.18
C GLN A 15 12.83 2.36 -16.03
N SER A 16 12.26 3.54 -15.73
CA SER A 16 12.74 4.40 -14.65
C SER A 16 12.61 3.80 -13.24
N VAL A 17 11.71 2.82 -13.06
CA VAL A 17 11.44 2.18 -11.76
C VAL A 17 11.99 0.74 -11.65
N GLY A 18 12.83 0.31 -12.59
CA GLY A 18 13.42 -1.03 -12.58
C GLY A 18 12.73 -2.04 -13.51
N SER A 19 11.97 -1.54 -14.49
CA SER A 19 11.19 -2.32 -15.47
C SER A 19 10.07 -3.16 -14.84
N TRP A 20 9.19 -3.71 -15.68
CA TRP A 20 8.18 -4.68 -15.25
C TRP A 20 8.65 -6.09 -15.65
N PRO A 21 8.87 -7.02 -14.69
CA PRO A 21 9.51 -8.31 -14.98
C PRO A 21 8.83 -9.12 -16.09
N VAL A 22 7.50 -9.08 -16.15
CA VAL A 22 6.71 -9.87 -17.13
C VAL A 22 6.99 -9.48 -18.59
N ILE A 23 7.39 -8.22 -18.86
CA ILE A 23 7.76 -7.74 -20.21
C ILE A 23 9.28 -7.70 -20.43
N THR A 24 10.07 -8.14 -19.45
CA THR A 24 11.53 -8.02 -19.45
C THR A 24 12.16 -9.40 -19.18
N PRO A 25 12.39 -10.23 -20.22
CA PRO A 25 12.82 -11.62 -20.04
C PRO A 25 14.13 -11.81 -19.26
N ASP A 26 15.06 -10.87 -19.39
CA ASP A 26 16.37 -10.88 -18.72
C ASP A 26 16.36 -10.09 -17.40
N TRP A 27 15.18 -9.83 -16.83
CA TRP A 27 15.08 -9.11 -15.57
C TRP A 27 15.70 -9.91 -14.42
N THR A 28 16.51 -9.23 -13.61
CA THR A 28 17.10 -9.79 -12.41
C THR A 28 16.74 -8.93 -11.20
N GLU A 29 16.71 -9.55 -10.02
CA GLU A 29 16.52 -8.82 -8.76
C GLU A 29 17.73 -7.94 -8.39
N GLU A 30 18.86 -8.14 -9.05
CA GLU A 30 20.10 -7.39 -8.80
C GLU A 30 19.90 -5.91 -9.12
N GLY A 31 20.00 -5.08 -8.08
CA GLY A 31 19.79 -3.64 -8.21
C GLY A 31 18.32 -3.20 -8.22
N PHE A 32 17.36 -4.10 -7.98
CA PHE A 32 15.97 -3.71 -7.78
C PHE A 32 15.81 -2.97 -6.45
N ASP A 33 15.57 -1.66 -6.54
CA ASP A 33 15.28 -0.81 -5.39
C ASP A 33 13.76 -0.58 -5.28
N TRP A 34 13.12 -1.42 -4.49
CA TRP A 34 11.68 -1.33 -4.23
C TRP A 34 11.29 -0.01 -3.54
N LEU A 35 12.23 0.70 -2.91
CA LEU A 35 12.00 2.01 -2.29
C LEU A 35 11.98 3.13 -3.28
N ASN A 36 12.91 3.09 -4.21
CA ASN A 36 12.86 4.01 -5.34
C ASN A 36 11.56 3.81 -6.13
N LEU A 37 11.15 2.56 -6.37
CA LEU A 37 9.84 2.25 -6.99
C LEU A 37 8.69 2.89 -6.22
N THR A 38 8.55 2.61 -4.93
CA THR A 38 7.43 3.13 -4.12
C THR A 38 7.45 4.65 -4.02
N ALA A 39 8.63 5.27 -3.90
CA ALA A 39 8.78 6.73 -3.91
C ALA A 39 8.40 7.36 -5.26
N ILE A 40 8.78 6.74 -6.39
CA ILE A 40 8.38 7.21 -7.73
C ILE A 40 6.87 7.08 -7.92
N MET A 41 6.30 5.93 -7.60
CA MET A 41 4.86 5.66 -7.79
C MET A 41 4.00 6.58 -6.94
N ARG A 42 4.46 6.91 -5.74
CA ARG A 42 3.83 7.93 -4.89
C ARG A 42 3.78 9.32 -5.52
N ARG A 43 4.79 9.73 -6.29
CA ARG A 43 4.75 11.01 -7.04
C ARG A 43 3.69 11.02 -8.13
N HIS A 44 3.25 9.84 -8.57
CA HIS A 44 2.15 9.66 -9.51
C HIS A 44 0.80 9.38 -8.83
N SER A 45 0.69 9.63 -7.51
CA SER A 45 -0.50 9.32 -6.71
C SER A 45 -0.92 7.86 -6.80
N ASN A 46 0.06 6.97 -6.97
CA ASN A 46 -0.13 5.53 -7.00
C ASN A 46 0.51 4.93 -5.74
N ASP A 47 -0.35 4.60 -4.77
CA ASP A 47 0.04 3.95 -3.54
C ASP A 47 0.11 2.43 -3.77
N ILE A 48 1.28 1.83 -3.53
CA ILE A 48 1.52 0.40 -3.72
C ILE A 48 1.78 -0.22 -2.35
N LEU A 49 1.09 -1.34 -2.07
CA LEU A 49 1.07 -2.08 -0.79
C LEU A 49 0.33 -1.39 0.36
N PHE A 50 0.51 -0.08 0.54
CA PHE A 50 -0.19 0.69 1.57
C PHE A 50 -0.46 2.11 1.11
N ALA A 51 -1.57 2.66 1.58
CA ALA A 51 -1.94 4.04 1.35
C ALA A 51 -1.26 4.95 2.37
N GLN A 52 -0.77 6.10 1.91
CA GLN A 52 -0.18 7.09 2.80
C GLN A 52 -0.61 8.49 2.36
N TRP A 53 -1.03 9.34 3.29
CA TRP A 53 -1.34 10.73 2.99
C TRP A 53 -1.12 11.63 4.20
N VAL A 54 -1.12 12.94 3.97
CA VAL A 54 -1.05 13.96 5.03
C VAL A 54 -2.41 14.63 5.14
N SER A 55 -2.98 14.62 6.33
CA SER A 55 -4.26 15.28 6.64
C SER A 55 -4.27 15.77 8.09
N ALA A 56 -5.31 16.51 8.45
CA ALA A 56 -5.52 16.99 9.80
C ALA A 56 -5.71 15.80 10.77
N ASP A 57 -5.13 15.90 11.97
CA ASP A 57 -5.33 14.90 13.03
C ASP A 57 -6.81 14.87 13.44
N SER A 58 -7.43 13.69 13.39
CA SER A 58 -8.84 13.48 13.74
C SER A 58 -9.21 13.95 15.15
N LYS A 59 -8.25 14.01 16.08
CA LYS A 59 -8.45 14.53 17.45
C LYS A 59 -7.94 15.96 17.65
N ASN A 60 -7.13 16.47 16.73
CA ASN A 60 -6.63 17.84 16.77
C ASN A 60 -6.49 18.44 15.37
N SER A 61 -7.56 19.06 14.88
CA SER A 61 -7.61 19.58 13.51
C SER A 61 -6.65 20.74 13.22
N THR A 62 -5.96 21.29 14.22
CA THR A 62 -4.96 22.35 14.02
C THR A 62 -3.60 21.83 13.59
N VAL A 63 -3.37 20.51 13.64
CA VAL A 63 -2.11 19.88 13.24
C VAL A 63 -2.35 18.86 12.14
N ASN A 64 -1.39 18.75 11.22
CA ASN A 64 -1.38 17.69 10.22
C ASN A 64 -0.52 16.52 10.70
N VAL A 65 -0.96 15.31 10.38
CA VAL A 65 -0.26 14.05 10.67
C VAL A 65 -0.15 13.21 9.40
N ILE A 66 0.79 12.28 9.41
CA ILE A 66 0.91 11.26 8.36
C ILE A 66 -0.05 10.14 8.72
N HIS A 67 -0.91 9.79 7.78
CA HIS A 67 -1.78 8.63 7.84
C HIS A 67 -1.15 7.49 7.05
N LEU A 68 -1.26 6.28 7.59
CA LEU A 68 -0.91 5.02 6.94
C LEU A 68 -2.13 4.11 7.01
N ASP A 69 -2.46 3.45 5.91
CA ASP A 69 -3.64 2.59 5.81
C ASP A 69 -3.42 1.47 4.78
N GLN A 70 -4.31 0.50 4.77
CA GLN A 70 -4.34 -0.52 3.73
C GLN A 70 -4.53 0.11 2.34
N THR A 71 -3.85 -0.43 1.32
CA THR A 71 -4.03 0.01 -0.05
C THR A 71 -5.38 -0.42 -0.62
N GLU A 72 -5.85 0.32 -1.62
CA GLU A 72 -6.88 -0.17 -2.52
C GLU A 72 -6.34 -1.35 -3.33
N THR A 73 -7.23 -2.26 -3.70
CA THR A 73 -6.94 -3.45 -4.51
C THR A 73 -7.62 -3.32 -5.87
N GLY A 74 -7.17 -4.10 -6.85
CA GLY A 74 -7.68 -4.02 -8.23
C GLY A 74 -9.17 -4.30 -8.36
N LEU A 75 -9.73 -5.18 -7.51
CA LEU A 75 -11.17 -5.41 -7.44
C LEU A 75 -11.82 -4.57 -6.32
N PRO A 76 -13.02 -3.99 -6.54
CA PRO A 76 -13.62 -3.04 -5.59
C PRO A 76 -13.96 -3.57 -4.19
N SER A 77 -13.95 -4.88 -4.01
CA SER A 77 -14.31 -5.51 -2.74
C SER A 77 -13.51 -6.78 -2.51
N ARG A 78 -13.09 -6.97 -1.26
CA ARG A 78 -12.51 -8.20 -0.74
C ARG A 78 -13.36 -9.43 -1.05
N ASP A 79 -14.69 -9.31 -1.03
CA ASP A 79 -15.60 -10.42 -1.31
C ASP A 79 -15.42 -11.00 -2.73
N TYR A 80 -14.93 -10.20 -3.69
CA TYR A 80 -14.65 -10.72 -5.04
C TYR A 80 -13.50 -11.73 -5.03
N TYR A 81 -12.44 -11.47 -4.28
CA TYR A 81 -11.31 -12.40 -4.16
C TYR A 81 -11.69 -13.70 -3.42
N ILE A 82 -12.67 -13.64 -2.52
CA ILE A 82 -13.13 -14.80 -1.73
C ILE A 82 -14.18 -15.62 -2.47
N ARG A 83 -15.13 -14.96 -3.16
CA ARG A 83 -16.36 -15.59 -3.69
C ARG A 83 -16.52 -15.43 -5.20
N GLY A 84 -15.96 -14.38 -5.79
CA GLY A 84 -16.27 -13.92 -7.15
C GLY A 84 -15.36 -14.54 -8.21
N THR A 85 -15.69 -15.75 -8.67
CA THR A 85 -14.89 -16.44 -9.69
C THR A 85 -14.85 -15.70 -11.03
N GLN A 86 -15.98 -15.14 -11.49
CA GLN A 86 -16.06 -14.46 -12.79
C GLN A 86 -15.28 -13.13 -12.82
N GLN A 87 -15.35 -12.34 -11.76
CA GLN A 87 -14.66 -11.04 -11.67
C GLN A 87 -13.15 -11.24 -11.56
N VAL A 88 -12.72 -12.22 -10.77
CA VAL A 88 -11.32 -12.61 -10.65
C VAL A 88 -10.78 -13.12 -11.98
N GLU A 89 -11.54 -13.96 -12.70
CA GLU A 89 -11.13 -14.44 -14.03
C GLU A 89 -11.03 -13.30 -15.05
N ALA A 90 -12.00 -12.39 -15.08
CA ALA A 90 -11.98 -11.23 -15.97
C ALA A 90 -10.79 -10.31 -15.67
N TYR A 91 -10.47 -10.12 -14.38
CA TYR A 91 -9.32 -9.33 -13.95
C TYR A 91 -7.99 -9.99 -14.33
N LEU A 92 -7.85 -11.31 -14.15
CA LEU A 92 -6.68 -12.05 -14.63
C LEU A 92 -6.51 -11.92 -16.14
N ARG A 93 -7.58 -12.11 -16.91
CA ARG A 93 -7.56 -11.93 -18.37
C ARG A 93 -7.15 -10.51 -18.76
N PHE A 94 -7.61 -9.49 -18.03
CA PHE A 94 -7.21 -8.11 -18.25
C PHE A 94 -5.71 -7.90 -18.01
N MET A 95 -5.19 -8.37 -16.87
CA MET A 95 -3.76 -8.29 -16.55
C MET A 95 -2.88 -8.94 -17.61
N VAL A 96 -3.24 -10.16 -18.04
CA VAL A 96 -2.54 -10.90 -19.11
C VAL A 96 -2.59 -10.14 -20.43
N SER A 97 -3.75 -9.61 -20.80
CA SER A 97 -3.93 -8.85 -22.05
C SER A 97 -3.06 -7.59 -22.06
N VAL A 98 -2.97 -6.86 -20.95
CA VAL A 98 -2.11 -5.67 -20.83
C VAL A 98 -0.64 -6.06 -20.96
N ALA A 99 -0.20 -7.13 -20.29
CA ALA A 99 1.17 -7.61 -20.41
C ALA A 99 1.52 -8.00 -21.86
N GLN A 100 0.62 -8.71 -22.55
CA GLN A 100 0.81 -9.08 -23.96
C GLN A 100 0.87 -7.87 -24.89
N LEU A 101 0.01 -6.86 -24.68
CA LEU A 101 0.02 -5.61 -25.45
C LEU A 101 1.35 -4.85 -25.29
N LEU A 102 2.02 -5.00 -24.15
CA LEU A 102 3.33 -4.41 -23.86
C LEU A 102 4.51 -5.32 -24.26
N GLY A 103 4.24 -6.48 -24.87
CA GLY A 103 5.28 -7.35 -25.46
C GLY A 103 5.62 -8.60 -24.64
N ALA A 104 4.89 -8.92 -23.57
CA ALA A 104 5.10 -10.16 -22.83
C ALA A 104 4.71 -11.39 -23.66
N ASN A 105 5.43 -12.50 -23.42
CA ASN A 105 5.02 -13.81 -23.91
C ASN A 105 3.74 -14.27 -23.18
N GLU A 106 2.79 -14.89 -23.89
CA GLU A 106 1.52 -15.35 -23.32
C GLU A 106 1.70 -16.28 -22.10
N THR A 107 2.60 -17.26 -22.18
CA THR A 107 2.83 -18.22 -21.10
C THR A 107 3.43 -17.54 -19.87
N THR A 108 4.41 -16.65 -20.07
CA THR A 108 5.00 -15.85 -18.99
C THR A 108 3.98 -14.89 -18.38
N ALA A 109 3.21 -14.21 -19.22
CA ALA A 109 2.16 -13.29 -18.79
C ALA A 109 1.10 -14.00 -17.95
N MET A 110 0.63 -15.17 -18.38
CA MET A 110 -0.33 -15.95 -17.59
C MET A 110 0.24 -16.31 -16.22
N ARG A 111 1.42 -16.93 -16.17
CA ARG A 111 2.05 -17.35 -14.92
C ARG A 111 2.29 -16.17 -13.97
N ASP A 112 2.92 -15.10 -14.45
CA ASP A 112 3.31 -13.98 -13.61
C ASP A 112 2.09 -13.19 -13.10
N MET A 113 1.02 -13.10 -13.91
CA MET A 113 -0.22 -12.44 -13.49
C MET A 113 -1.07 -13.31 -12.55
N GLU A 114 -0.99 -14.63 -12.65
CA GLU A 114 -1.54 -15.55 -11.64
C GLU A 114 -0.83 -15.37 -10.29
N ASP A 115 0.51 -15.29 -10.30
CA ASP A 115 1.29 -15.04 -9.09
C ASP A 115 0.97 -13.67 -8.46
N ALA A 116 0.85 -12.62 -9.29
CA ALA A 116 0.46 -11.29 -8.85
C ALA A 116 -0.96 -11.28 -8.25
N LEU A 117 -1.92 -11.98 -8.87
CA LEU A 117 -3.27 -12.12 -8.36
C LEU A 117 -3.30 -12.86 -7.03
N MET A 118 -2.52 -13.93 -6.87
CA MET A 118 -2.41 -14.66 -5.61
C MET A 118 -1.80 -13.80 -4.50
N LEU A 119 -0.79 -12.97 -4.82
CA LEU A 119 -0.22 -12.02 -3.88
C LEU A 119 -1.30 -11.01 -3.43
N GLU A 120 -2.03 -10.42 -4.37
CA GLU A 120 -3.09 -9.46 -4.07
C GLU A 120 -4.21 -10.09 -3.24
N ALA A 121 -4.61 -11.34 -3.54
CA ALA A 121 -5.60 -12.07 -2.76
C ALA A 121 -5.14 -12.30 -1.30
N LYS A 122 -3.85 -12.65 -1.10
CA LYS A 122 -3.26 -12.79 0.24
C LYS A 122 -3.26 -11.47 0.99
N LEU A 123 -2.84 -10.37 0.34
CA LEU A 123 -2.86 -9.03 0.94
C LEU A 123 -4.28 -8.63 1.32
N THR A 124 -5.24 -8.81 0.42
CA THR A 124 -6.65 -8.51 0.64
C THR A 124 -7.21 -9.27 1.85
N ASN A 125 -6.79 -10.53 2.06
CA ASN A 125 -7.24 -11.32 3.20
C ASN A 125 -6.75 -10.78 4.56
N LEU A 126 -5.64 -10.02 4.56
CA LEU A 126 -5.09 -9.36 5.76
C LEU A 126 -5.73 -7.99 6.02
N THR A 127 -6.43 -7.40 5.05
CA THR A 127 -7.07 -6.09 5.19
C THR A 127 -8.32 -6.12 6.05
N GLU A 128 -8.63 -5.01 6.72
CA GLU A 128 -9.86 -4.89 7.51
C GLU A 128 -11.07 -4.71 6.57
N PRO A 129 -12.16 -5.48 6.73
CA PRO A 129 -13.38 -5.32 5.94
C PRO A 129 -14.03 -3.94 6.11
N SER A 130 -14.73 -3.50 5.07
CA SER A 130 -15.32 -2.15 5.00
C SER A 130 -16.34 -1.86 6.12
N GLU A 131 -17.00 -2.90 6.63
CA GLU A 131 -18.01 -2.82 7.67
C GLU A 131 -17.41 -2.39 9.01
N PHE A 132 -16.24 -2.94 9.35
CA PHE A 132 -15.51 -2.63 10.58
C PHE A 132 -14.83 -1.25 10.52
N ARG A 133 -14.57 -0.75 9.31
CA ARG A 133 -13.95 0.57 9.08
C ARG A 133 -14.87 1.76 9.30
N ARG A 134 -16.14 1.55 9.66
CA ARG A 134 -17.08 2.63 10.01
C ARG A 134 -16.88 3.17 11.43
N ASN A 135 -16.16 2.44 12.28
CA ASN A 135 -15.87 2.86 13.65
C ASN A 135 -14.58 3.70 13.69
N PHE A 136 -14.72 5.00 13.41
CA PHE A 136 -13.60 5.95 13.39
C PHE A 136 -12.81 6.00 14.70
N THR A 137 -13.47 5.75 15.85
CA THR A 137 -12.80 5.74 17.16
C THR A 137 -11.88 4.53 17.31
N ALA A 138 -12.31 3.36 16.85
CA ALA A 138 -11.50 2.13 16.90
C ALA A 138 -10.35 2.15 15.88
N MET A 139 -10.49 2.91 14.78
CA MET A 139 -9.44 3.07 13.78
C MET A 139 -8.37 4.11 14.14
N TYR A 140 -8.64 4.98 15.11
CA TYR A 140 -7.67 6.00 15.51
C TYR A 140 -6.55 5.38 16.36
N ASN A 141 -5.44 5.03 15.70
CA ASN A 141 -4.25 4.49 16.33
C ASN A 141 -3.07 5.44 16.06
N LYS A 142 -2.68 6.23 17.07
CA LYS A 142 -1.60 7.20 16.96
C LYS A 142 -0.32 6.61 17.56
N TRP A 143 0.70 6.52 16.73
CA TRP A 143 2.00 5.99 17.05
C TRP A 143 3.07 7.03 16.73
N THR A 144 4.12 7.09 17.55
CA THR A 144 5.39 7.70 17.16
C THR A 144 6.14 6.78 16.21
N VAL A 145 7.09 7.33 15.45
CA VAL A 145 7.96 6.52 14.58
C VAL A 145 8.77 5.51 15.39
N GLU A 146 9.16 5.86 16.62
CA GLU A 146 9.91 4.99 17.53
C GLU A 146 9.05 3.80 18.01
N GLU A 147 7.79 4.03 18.37
CA GLU A 147 6.87 2.96 18.78
C GLU A 147 6.54 2.03 17.61
N LEU A 148 6.28 2.59 16.43
CA LEU A 148 6.09 1.80 15.21
C LEU A 148 7.33 0.96 14.90
N GLN A 149 8.52 1.50 15.20
CA GLN A 149 9.77 0.79 15.01
C GLN A 149 9.98 -0.40 15.95
N ALA A 150 9.51 -0.25 17.19
CA ALA A 150 9.61 -1.31 18.18
C ALA A 150 8.62 -2.46 17.92
N GLU A 151 7.43 -2.14 17.39
CA GLU A 151 6.37 -3.12 17.12
C GLU A 151 6.69 -4.02 15.92
N ASP A 152 7.38 -3.48 14.92
CA ASP A 152 7.87 -4.26 13.77
C ASP A 152 9.40 -4.13 13.57
N PRO A 153 10.18 -5.05 14.17
CA PRO A 153 11.63 -5.07 14.05
C PRO A 153 12.15 -5.35 12.63
N SER A 154 11.31 -5.87 11.73
CA SER A 154 11.72 -6.20 10.36
C SER A 154 11.99 -4.95 9.51
N GLY A 155 11.47 -3.78 9.94
CA GLY A 155 11.81 -2.50 9.36
C GLY A 155 11.28 -2.28 7.95
N TRP A 156 10.27 -3.05 7.50
CA TRP A 156 9.71 -2.89 6.15
C TRP A 156 9.07 -1.52 5.92
N TYR A 157 8.70 -0.78 6.97
CA TYR A 157 8.26 0.62 6.86
C TYR A 157 9.43 1.63 6.85
N ARG A 158 10.65 1.27 7.32
CA ARG A 158 11.80 2.19 7.39
C ARG A 158 12.20 2.71 6.03
N SER A 159 12.14 1.81 5.09
CA SER A 159 12.59 1.94 3.73
C SER A 159 11.72 2.97 2.97
N GLN A 160 10.43 3.09 3.30
CA GLN A 160 9.57 4.18 2.79
C GLN A 160 9.71 5.51 3.57
N LEU A 161 10.14 5.47 4.83
CA LEU A 161 10.41 6.68 5.63
C LEU A 161 11.82 7.26 5.36
N CYS A 162 12.76 6.49 4.78
CA CYS A 162 14.16 6.88 4.61
C CYS A 162 14.40 8.03 3.62
N TRP A 163 13.40 8.42 2.80
CA TRP A 163 13.47 9.64 1.98
C TRP A 163 12.82 10.88 2.61
N LEU A 164 12.29 10.78 3.84
CA LEU A 164 11.73 11.92 4.60
C LEU A 164 12.75 12.61 5.52
N TYR A 165 14.05 12.59 5.17
CA TYR A 165 15.02 13.53 5.74
C TYR A 165 14.80 14.95 5.19
N SER A 166 13.65 15.52 5.58
CA SER A 166 13.28 16.93 5.71
C SER A 166 11.79 17.09 5.39
N ILE A 167 10.89 16.58 6.25
CA ILE A 167 9.55 17.15 6.50
C ILE A 167 9.02 16.53 7.81
N SER A 168 8.57 17.39 8.72
CA SER A 168 8.35 17.17 10.15
C SER A 168 7.42 15.99 10.49
N VAL A 169 8.00 14.91 11.00
CA VAL A 169 7.36 14.10 12.04
C VAL A 169 7.30 14.99 13.28
N HIS A 170 6.16 15.09 13.98
CA HIS A 170 6.12 15.83 15.24
C HIS A 170 7.03 15.16 16.26
N ILE A 171 8.26 15.63 16.34
CA ILE A 171 9.14 15.54 17.48
C ILE A 171 8.39 16.28 18.60
N LEU A 172 7.88 15.54 19.59
CA LEU A 172 7.49 16.17 20.84
C LEU A 172 8.77 16.76 21.44
N ARG A 173 8.94 18.09 21.30
CA ARG A 173 9.88 18.83 22.13
C ARG A 173 9.51 18.54 23.58
N THR A 174 10.52 18.11 24.32
CA THR A 174 10.49 17.84 25.76
C THR A 174 9.65 18.87 26.52
N GLY A 175 8.70 18.35 27.29
CA GLY A 175 8.08 19.07 28.39
C GLY A 175 6.60 19.37 28.23
N TYR A 176 5.73 18.36 28.19
CA TYR A 176 4.43 18.40 28.88
C TYR A 176 4.05 16.99 29.32
N ALA A 177 3.64 16.89 30.58
CA ALA A 177 3.45 15.66 31.33
C ALA A 177 2.39 14.72 30.73
N ARG A 178 2.60 13.41 30.91
CA ARG A 178 1.61 12.34 30.65
C ARG A 178 0.27 12.71 31.26
N GLN A 179 -0.81 12.58 30.50
CA GLN A 179 -2.11 12.24 31.10
C GLN A 179 -2.29 10.72 31.00
N PRO A 180 -2.55 10.02 32.12
CA PRO A 180 -2.82 8.60 32.08
C PRO A 180 -4.18 8.34 31.42
N VAL A 181 -4.23 7.31 30.58
CA VAL A 181 -5.47 6.76 30.03
C VAL A 181 -6.33 6.29 31.20
N SER A 182 -7.53 6.87 31.34
CA SER A 182 -8.53 6.42 32.30
C SER A 182 -8.95 4.99 31.95
N GLN A 183 -8.58 4.04 32.81
CA GLN A 183 -9.24 2.75 32.89
C GLN A 183 -10.64 2.97 33.47
N GLU A 184 -11.67 2.92 32.64
CA GLU A 184 -13.04 2.79 33.11
C GLU A 184 -13.79 1.83 32.19
N ASN A 185 -14.55 0.93 32.81
CA ASN A 185 -15.39 -0.13 32.22
C ASN A 185 -14.69 -1.47 31.90
N ARG A 186 -14.22 -2.13 32.97
CA ARG A 186 -14.44 -3.57 33.13
C ARG A 186 -15.37 -3.79 34.32
N GLU A 187 -16.67 -3.75 34.08
CA GLU A 187 -17.63 -4.36 35.00
C GLU A 187 -17.70 -5.86 34.69
N ALA A 188 -17.29 -6.67 35.66
CA ALA A 188 -17.47 -8.11 35.65
C ALA A 188 -18.91 -8.45 36.09
N PRO A 189 -19.58 -9.44 35.50
CA PRO A 189 -20.85 -9.92 36.02
C PRO A 189 -20.59 -10.69 37.32
N THR A 190 -21.38 -10.44 38.35
CA THR A 190 -21.40 -11.20 39.60
C THR A 190 -22.84 -11.52 39.99
N PRO A 191 -23.07 -12.56 40.80
CA PRO A 191 -22.77 -13.97 40.58
C PRO A 191 -23.98 -14.74 40.01
#